data_AF-G2RBV8-F1
#
_entry.id   AF-G2RBV8-F1
#
_cell.length_a   1.000
_cell.length_b   1.000
_cell.length_c   1.000
_cell.angle_alpha   90.00
_cell.angle_beta   90.00
_cell.angle_gamma   90.00
#
_symmetry.space_group_name_H-M   'P 1'
#
loop_
_entity.id
_entity.type
_entity.pdbx_description
1 polymer ?
#
loop_
_entity_poly.entity_id
_entity_poly.type
_entity_poly.pdbx_seq_one_letter_code
_entity_poly.pdbx_strand_id
1 'polypeptide(L)'
;LFPCPILALVLVMPTADGYERRKAVEDTMYEESGLYKNIVWHKQTINNARSLYAILRALSNGIQTGLISGGLFKLEEAYTKVSSQDTSRVPDNAEDEVDFHYVGSAKSQNTRRVPELDDDRRGPTDKGLVLGLEEHVLAPGGVNVIRRDKNVSTSWVSCLRRICC
;
A
#
# COMPACT_ATOMS: atom_id res chain seq x y z
N LEU A 1 17.22 -0.92 13.28
CA LEU A 1 17.49 -1.30 11.87
C LEU A 1 16.36 -2.24 11.44
N PHE A 2 15.75 -1.98 10.28
CA PHE A 2 14.75 -2.88 9.72
C PHE A 2 15.45 -4.04 8.98
N PRO A 3 14.88 -5.26 9.00
CA PRO A 3 15.40 -6.35 8.19
C PRO A 3 15.26 -5.99 6.70
N CYS A 4 16.32 -6.21 5.94
CA CYS A 4 16.38 -5.99 4.50
C CYS A 4 16.42 -7.32 3.76
N PRO A 5 15.88 -7.40 2.53
CA PRO A 5 15.28 -6.30 1.76
C PRO A 5 13.83 -5.97 2.16
N ILE A 6 13.45 -4.69 2.09
CA ILE A 6 12.05 -4.25 2.26
C ILE A 6 11.42 -4.09 0.87
N LEU A 7 10.55 -5.03 0.52
CA LEU A 7 10.01 -5.17 -0.84
C LEU A 7 8.78 -4.29 -1.10
N ALA A 8 8.01 -4.01 -0.05
CA ALA A 8 6.82 -3.17 -0.12
C ALA A 8 6.60 -2.42 1.19
N LEU A 9 5.80 -1.36 1.12
CA LEU A 9 5.36 -0.59 2.28
C LEU A 9 3.84 -0.50 2.28
N VAL A 10 3.23 -0.71 3.44
CA VAL A 10 1.81 -0.40 3.68
C VAL A 10 1.76 0.67 4.76
N LEU A 11 1.16 1.81 4.43
CA LEU A 11 1.00 2.94 5.32
C LEU A 11 -0.47 3.10 5.69
N VAL A 12 -0.76 3.17 7.00
CA VAL A 12 -2.10 3.39 7.55
C VAL A 12 -2.21 4.80 8.08
N MET A 13 -3.18 5.58 7.62
CA MET A 13 -3.37 6.98 8.02
C MET A 13 -4.84 7.33 8.17
N PRO A 14 -5.21 8.26 9.05
CA PRO A 14 -6.55 8.80 9.04
C PRO A 14 -6.85 9.52 7.72
N THR A 15 -8.07 9.41 7.21
CA THR A 15 -8.49 10.16 6.01
C THR A 15 -8.49 11.64 6.34
N ALA A 16 -7.60 12.41 5.70
CA ALA A 16 -7.48 13.85 5.93
C ALA A 16 -8.11 14.63 4.77
N ASP A 17 -8.79 15.74 5.03
CA ASP A 17 -9.40 16.62 4.01
C ASP A 17 -8.43 17.03 2.87
N GLY A 18 -7.14 17.14 3.21
CA GLY A 18 -6.11 17.46 2.23
C GLY A 18 -5.89 16.36 1.19
N TYR A 19 -6.09 15.09 1.56
CA TYR A 19 -5.97 13.94 0.67
C TYR A 19 -7.11 13.94 -0.36
N GLU A 20 -8.36 14.06 0.08
CA GLU A 20 -9.53 14.05 -0.81
C GLU A 20 -9.49 15.15 -1.88
N ARG A 21 -9.04 16.36 -1.51
CA ARG A 21 -8.88 17.46 -2.48
C ARG A 21 -7.82 17.15 -3.54
N ARG A 22 -6.69 16.54 -3.15
CA ARG A 22 -5.64 16.14 -4.11
C ARG A 22 -6.11 15.02 -5.01
N LYS A 23 -6.80 14.02 -4.45
CA LYS A 23 -7.41 12.92 -5.19
C LYS A 23 -8.35 13.42 -6.27
N ALA A 24 -9.27 14.34 -5.95
CA ALA A 24 -10.20 14.90 -6.93
C ALA A 24 -9.50 15.57 -8.12
N VAL A 25 -8.36 16.23 -7.90
CA VAL A 25 -7.58 16.86 -8.98
C VAL A 25 -6.76 15.83 -9.75
N GLU A 26 -5.97 15.02 -9.05
CA GLU A 26 -5.07 14.04 -9.66
C GLU A 26 -5.82 12.99 -10.48
N ASP A 27 -7.00 12.55 -10.02
CA ASP A 27 -7.80 11.52 -10.72
C ASP A 27 -8.46 12.07 -12.00
N THR A 28 -8.66 13.39 -12.11
CA THR A 28 -9.12 14.01 -13.38
C THR A 28 -8.02 14.06 -14.43
N MET A 29 -6.76 14.09 -14.00
CA MET A 29 -5.57 14.15 -14.86
C MET A 29 -4.94 12.75 -15.07
N TYR A 30 -5.58 11.70 -14.56
CA TYR A 30 -5.03 10.36 -14.63
C TYR A 30 -5.08 9.80 -16.06
N GLU A 31 -3.91 9.46 -16.58
CA GLU A 31 -3.74 8.67 -17.79
C GLU A 31 -3.04 7.35 -17.45
N GLU A 32 -3.54 6.25 -18.02
CA GLU A 32 -2.97 4.94 -17.79
C GLU A 32 -1.54 4.88 -18.35
N SER A 33 -0.55 4.82 -17.46
CA SER A 33 0.85 4.83 -17.83
C SER A 33 1.36 3.42 -18.14
N GLY A 34 1.86 3.23 -19.37
CA GLY A 34 2.53 1.99 -19.77
C GLY A 34 3.79 1.68 -18.94
N LEU A 35 4.33 2.63 -18.17
CA LEU A 35 5.45 2.44 -17.25
C LEU A 35 5.14 1.43 -16.13
N TYR A 36 3.86 1.24 -15.81
CA TYR A 36 3.39 0.37 -14.73
C TYR A 36 2.72 -0.92 -15.23
N LYS A 37 2.94 -1.31 -16.49
CA LYS A 37 2.31 -2.50 -17.10
C LYS A 37 2.54 -3.81 -16.31
N ASN A 38 3.66 -3.90 -15.59
CA ASN A 38 4.02 -5.09 -14.79
C ASN A 38 3.67 -4.95 -13.31
N ILE A 39 3.00 -3.86 -12.93
CA ILE A 39 2.50 -3.68 -11.58
C ILE A 39 1.09 -4.25 -11.51
N VAL A 40 0.88 -5.17 -10.59
CA VAL A 40 -0.43 -5.76 -10.32
C VAL A 40 -1.22 -4.80 -9.42
N TRP A 41 -2.32 -4.28 -9.94
CA TRP A 41 -3.25 -3.45 -9.18
C TRP A 41 -4.62 -4.12 -9.09
N HIS A 42 -5.18 -4.13 -7.88
CA HIS A 42 -6.49 -4.70 -7.59
C HIS A 42 -7.39 -3.61 -7.03
N LYS A 43 -8.48 -3.25 -7.71
CA LYS A 43 -9.51 -2.38 -7.14
C LYS A 43 -10.19 -3.10 -5.97
N GLN A 44 -10.42 -2.39 -4.88
CA GLN A 44 -11.20 -2.93 -3.76
C GLN A 44 -12.66 -3.10 -4.20
N THR A 45 -13.22 -4.29 -3.93
CA THR A 45 -14.64 -4.60 -4.22
C THR A 45 -15.39 -5.06 -2.98
N ILE A 46 -14.69 -5.26 -1.85
CA ILE A 46 -15.27 -5.67 -0.57
C ILE A 46 -15.12 -4.49 0.40
N ASN A 47 -16.22 -4.08 1.04
CA ASN A 47 -16.19 -2.99 1.99
C ASN A 47 -15.31 -3.35 3.21
N ASN A 48 -14.64 -2.36 3.80
CA ASN A 48 -13.79 -2.52 4.99
C ASN A 48 -12.62 -3.54 4.84
N ALA A 49 -12.26 -3.91 3.61
CA ALA A 49 -11.18 -4.86 3.31
C ALA A 49 -9.85 -4.18 2.91
N ARG A 50 -9.68 -2.88 3.16
CA ARG A 50 -8.57 -2.07 2.64
C ARG A 50 -7.19 -2.61 3.01
N SER A 51 -7.02 -3.11 4.23
CA SER A 51 -5.80 -3.79 4.68
C SER A 51 -5.50 -5.09 3.93
N LEU A 52 -6.52 -5.90 3.62
CA LEU A 52 -6.35 -7.12 2.82
C LEU A 52 -5.85 -6.78 1.41
N TYR A 53 -6.48 -5.81 0.76
CA TYR A 53 -6.07 -5.38 -0.58
C TYR A 53 -4.67 -4.75 -0.58
N ALA A 54 -4.31 -3.99 0.47
CA ALA A 54 -2.97 -3.44 0.60
C ALA A 54 -1.89 -4.55 0.71
N ILE A 55 -2.15 -5.59 1.51
CA ILE A 55 -1.28 -6.77 1.61
C ILE A 55 -1.21 -7.49 0.26
N LEU A 56 -2.36 -7.74 -0.38
CA LEU A 56 -2.41 -8.45 -1.66
C LEU A 56 -1.58 -7.74 -2.75
N ARG A 57 -1.69 -6.41 -2.83
CA ARG A 57 -0.88 -5.59 -3.76
C ARG A 57 0.61 -5.65 -3.40
N ALA A 58 0.95 -5.58 -2.11
CA ALA A 58 2.33 -5.69 -1.66
C ALA A 58 2.95 -7.04 -2.02
N LEU A 59 2.23 -8.15 -1.79
CA LEU A 59 2.68 -9.50 -2.13
C LEU A 59 2.79 -9.68 -3.66
N SER A 60 1.79 -9.27 -4.42
CA SER A 60 1.74 -9.45 -5.87
C SER A 60 2.86 -8.72 -6.62
N ASN A 61 3.42 -7.66 -6.02
CA ASN A 61 4.46 -6.84 -6.64
C ASN A 61 5.84 -6.96 -5.96
N GLY A 62 5.88 -7.27 -4.67
CA GLY A 62 7.10 -7.33 -3.87
C GLY A 62 7.70 -8.73 -3.82
N ILE A 63 6.89 -9.78 -3.90
CA ILE A 63 7.34 -11.16 -3.78
C ILE A 63 7.58 -11.76 -5.17
N GLN A 64 8.80 -12.25 -5.43
CA GLN A 64 9.01 -13.18 -6.54
C GLN A 64 8.09 -14.39 -6.31
N THR A 65 7.31 -14.75 -7.32
CA THR A 65 6.17 -15.68 -7.32
C THR A 65 6.41 -17.08 -6.73
N GLY A 66 7.61 -17.38 -6.20
CA GLY A 66 7.98 -18.64 -5.55
C GLY A 66 7.97 -18.65 -4.02
N LEU A 67 7.78 -17.53 -3.30
CA LEU A 67 7.86 -17.53 -1.81
C LEU A 67 6.55 -17.93 -1.11
N ILE A 68 5.38 -17.82 -1.74
CA ILE A 68 4.10 -18.21 -1.11
C ILE A 68 3.79 -19.66 -1.43
N SER A 69 4.37 -20.58 -0.65
CA SER A 69 4.04 -22.01 -0.72
C SER A 69 2.59 -22.26 -0.29
N GLY A 70 1.68 -22.35 -1.28
CA GLY A 70 0.26 -22.65 -1.07
C GLY A 70 -0.73 -21.62 -1.59
N GLY A 71 -0.26 -20.58 -2.29
CA GLY A 71 -1.11 -19.67 -3.06
C GLY A 71 -2.03 -18.76 -2.25
N LEU A 72 -2.93 -18.07 -2.96
CA LEU A 72 -3.81 -17.02 -2.44
C LEU A 72 -4.84 -17.53 -1.42
N PHE A 73 -5.26 -18.79 -1.50
CA PHE A 73 -6.26 -19.38 -0.58
C PHE A 73 -5.79 -19.37 0.88
N LYS A 74 -4.50 -19.63 1.13
CA LYS A 74 -3.93 -19.57 2.48
C LYS A 74 -3.90 -18.15 3.04
N LEU A 75 -3.87 -17.12 2.18
CA LEU A 75 -3.89 -15.73 2.63
C LEU A 75 -5.24 -15.35 3.20
N GLU A 76 -6.34 -15.76 2.56
CA GLU A 76 -7.70 -15.50 3.05
C GLU A 76 -7.95 -16.18 4.40
N GLU A 77 -7.57 -17.46 4.52
CA GLU A 77 -7.71 -18.20 5.78
C GLU A 77 -6.87 -17.56 6.90
N ALA A 78 -5.61 -17.23 6.61
CA ALA A 78 -4.73 -16.56 7.57
C ALA A 78 -5.26 -15.18 7.95
N TYR A 79 -5.76 -14.40 6.99
CA TYR A 79 -6.29 -13.07 7.23
C TYR A 79 -7.54 -13.13 8.10
N THR A 80 -8.49 -14.01 7.77
CA THR A 80 -9.72 -14.24 8.55
C THR A 80 -9.40 -14.65 9.99
N LYS A 81 -8.43 -15.56 10.16
CA LYS A 81 -7.96 -16.01 11.47
C LYS A 81 -7.34 -14.88 12.30
N VAL A 82 -6.55 -13.99 11.68
CA VAL A 82 -5.91 -12.88 12.41
C VAL A 82 -6.93 -11.77 12.71
N SER A 83 -7.81 -11.45 11.78
CA SER A 83 -8.87 -10.45 11.98
C SER A 83 -9.84 -10.83 13.09
N SER A 84 -10.17 -12.12 13.23
CA SER A 84 -11.05 -12.62 14.31
C SER A 84 -10.39 -12.65 15.70
N GLN A 85 -9.06 -12.47 15.77
CA GLN A 85 -8.32 -12.41 17.03
C GLN A 85 -8.08 -10.97 17.49
N ASP A 86 -8.37 -9.98 16.65
CA ASP A 86 -8.20 -8.58 16.98
C ASP A 86 -9.35 -8.13 17.90
N THR A 87 -9.00 -7.48 19.00
CA THR A 87 -9.96 -6.88 19.94
C THR A 87 -10.33 -5.45 19.56
N SER A 88 -9.89 -4.97 18.40
CA SER A 88 -10.24 -3.63 17.90
C SER A 88 -11.76 -3.48 17.70
N ARG A 89 -12.24 -2.24 17.80
CA ARG A 89 -13.66 -1.92 17.61
C ARG A 89 -14.04 -2.14 16.15
N VAL A 90 -14.66 -3.28 15.87
CA VAL A 90 -15.37 -3.53 14.62
C VAL A 90 -16.58 -2.58 14.57
N PRO A 91 -16.86 -1.93 13.43
CA PRO A 91 -18.07 -1.13 13.29
C PRO A 91 -19.33 -1.98 13.53
N ASP A 92 -20.36 -1.37 14.12
CA ASP A 92 -21.62 -2.07 14.42
C ASP A 92 -22.35 -2.51 13.14
N ASN A 93 -22.13 -1.79 12.04
CA ASN A 93 -22.61 -2.14 10.71
C ASN A 93 -21.43 -2.33 9.74
N ALA A 94 -21.44 -3.43 8.99
CA ALA A 94 -20.40 -3.75 8.00
C ALA A 94 -20.28 -2.71 6.87
N GLU A 95 -21.34 -1.92 6.65
CA GLU A 95 -21.36 -0.84 5.67
C GLU A 95 -20.82 0.49 6.19
N ASP A 96 -20.59 0.62 7.51
CA ASP A 96 -20.03 1.84 8.08
C ASP A 96 -18.60 2.03 7.58
N GLU A 97 -18.31 3.21 7.05
CA GLU A 97 -16.96 3.58 6.66
C GLU A 97 -16.10 3.83 7.89
N VAL A 98 -14.87 3.32 7.85
CA VAL A 98 -13.85 3.63 8.85
C VAL A 98 -12.84 4.59 8.22
N ASP A 99 -12.51 5.67 8.92
CA ASP A 99 -11.64 6.75 8.45
C ASP A 99 -10.14 6.37 8.41
N PHE A 100 -9.79 5.14 7.99
CA PHE A 100 -8.41 4.72 7.82
C PHE A 100 -8.10 4.34 6.38
N HIS A 101 -7.11 5.03 5.84
CA HIS A 101 -6.60 4.83 4.50
C HIS A 101 -5.35 3.96 4.51
N TYR A 102 -5.30 2.96 3.63
CA TYR A 102 -4.16 2.06 3.47
C TYR A 102 -3.53 2.26 2.10
N VAL A 103 -2.31 2.78 2.11
CA VAL A 103 -1.56 3.05 0.88
C VAL A 103 -0.45 2.02 0.74
N GLY A 104 -0.50 1.26 -0.35
CA GLY A 104 0.57 0.35 -0.73
C GLY A 104 1.63 1.03 -1.58
N SER A 105 2.85 0.52 -1.54
CA SER A 105 3.92 0.91 -2.47
C SER A 105 4.82 -0.30 -2.72
N ALA A 106 5.12 -0.59 -3.98
CA ALA A 106 5.98 -1.70 -4.37
C ALA A 106 6.91 -1.31 -5.51
N LYS A 107 8.15 -1.79 -5.47
CA LYS A 107 9.16 -1.48 -6.48
C LYS A 107 8.89 -2.26 -7.77
N SER A 108 8.71 -1.57 -8.88
CA SER A 108 8.69 -2.19 -10.20
C SER A 108 10.06 -2.80 -10.50
N GLN A 109 10.08 -4.09 -10.85
CA GLN A 109 11.31 -4.81 -11.18
C GLN A 109 11.98 -4.29 -12.46
N ASN A 110 11.20 -3.76 -13.40
CA ASN A 110 11.71 -3.35 -14.71
C ASN A 110 12.10 -1.87 -14.76
N THR A 111 11.40 -1.01 -14.03
CA THR A 111 11.59 0.45 -14.12
C THR A 111 12.26 1.04 -12.88
N ARG A 112 12.42 0.27 -11.79
CA ARG A 112 12.84 0.73 -10.46
C ARG A 112 11.96 1.83 -9.86
N ARG A 113 10.85 2.18 -10.51
CA ARG A 113 9.85 3.11 -10.01
C ARG A 113 9.01 2.45 -8.93
N VAL A 114 8.54 3.24 -7.98
CA VAL A 114 7.65 2.80 -6.91
C VAL A 114 6.36 3.62 -7.02
N PRO A 115 5.34 3.11 -7.73
CA PRO A 115 4.04 3.78 -7.74
C PRO A 115 3.35 3.64 -6.38
N GLU A 116 2.50 4.63 -6.11
CA GLU A 116 1.50 4.54 -5.06
C GLU A 116 0.35 3.63 -5.51
N LEU A 117 -0.03 2.67 -4.65
CA LEU A 117 -1.08 1.69 -4.88
C LEU A 117 -2.19 1.88 -3.86
N ASP A 118 -3.16 2.68 -4.28
CA ASP A 118 -4.24 3.20 -3.46
C ASP A 118 -5.59 2.71 -4.03
N ASP A 119 -6.50 2.29 -3.16
CA ASP A 119 -7.78 1.72 -3.55
C ASP A 119 -8.80 2.77 -3.97
N ASP A 120 -8.67 4.01 -3.51
CA ASP A 120 -9.57 5.10 -3.87
C ASP A 120 -9.24 5.70 -5.23
N ARG A 121 -8.10 5.31 -5.82
CA ARG A 121 -7.61 5.80 -7.11
C ARG A 121 -8.13 4.99 -8.28
N ARG A 122 -7.88 5.51 -9.47
CA ARG A 122 -8.15 4.85 -10.76
C ARG A 122 -7.09 3.82 -11.17
N GLY A 123 -5.91 3.87 -10.55
CA GLY A 123 -4.81 2.94 -10.83
C GLY A 123 -3.52 3.34 -10.12
N PRO A 124 -2.38 2.70 -10.46
CA PRO A 124 -1.07 3.07 -9.94
C PRO A 124 -0.74 4.53 -10.22
N THR A 125 -0.31 5.28 -9.20
CA THR A 125 0.01 6.71 -9.33
C THR A 125 1.52 6.92 -9.23
N ASP A 126 2.12 7.64 -10.18
CA ASP A 126 3.55 8.01 -10.10
C ASP A 126 3.77 9.12 -9.09
N LYS A 127 4.61 8.87 -8.09
CA LYS A 127 5.05 9.88 -7.11
C LYS A 127 6.50 10.34 -7.35
N GLY A 128 7.07 9.97 -8.49
CA GLY A 128 8.43 10.33 -8.89
C GLY A 128 9.53 9.54 -8.17
N LEU A 129 9.18 8.47 -7.44
CA LEU A 129 10.14 7.67 -6.69
C LEU A 129 10.83 6.66 -7.60
N VAL A 130 12.15 6.79 -7.74
CA VAL A 130 13.03 5.81 -8.41
C VAL A 130 14.07 5.34 -7.41
N LEU A 131 14.15 4.04 -7.18
CA LEU A 131 15.13 3.46 -6.25
C LEU A 131 16.40 2.98 -6.99
N GLY A 132 17.55 3.06 -6.32
CA GLY A 132 18.77 2.32 -6.71
C GLY A 132 18.53 0.81 -6.78
N LEU A 133 19.48 0.06 -7.35
CA LEU A 133 19.38 -1.41 -7.47
C LEU A 133 19.18 -2.07 -6.09
N GLU A 134 20.03 -1.66 -5.14
CA GLU A 134 20.05 -2.16 -3.76
C GLU A 134 19.16 -1.37 -2.78
N GLU A 135 18.54 -0.28 -3.25
CA GLU A 135 17.70 0.55 -2.40
C GLU A 135 16.30 -0.06 -2.24
N HIS A 136 15.82 0.00 -0.99
CA HIS A 136 14.50 -0.43 -0.58
C HIS A 136 13.58 0.79 -0.34
N VAL A 137 12.27 0.54 -0.22
CA VAL A 137 11.23 1.58 -0.14
C VAL A 137 11.34 2.53 1.07
N LEU A 138 12.13 2.17 2.09
CA LEU A 138 12.42 3.02 3.26
C LEU A 138 13.76 3.79 3.15
N ALA A 139 14.44 3.74 2.01
CA ALA A 139 15.58 4.61 1.75
C ALA A 139 15.17 6.09 1.83
N PRO A 140 16.10 7.05 2.01
CA PRO A 140 15.78 8.46 2.18
C PRO A 140 14.84 9.02 1.10
N GLY A 141 14.99 8.58 -0.16
CA GLY A 141 14.09 8.94 -1.25
C GLY A 141 12.63 8.53 -1.00
N GLY A 142 12.40 7.29 -0.53
CA GLY A 142 11.06 6.79 -0.23
C GLY A 142 10.42 7.48 0.98
N VAL A 143 11.19 7.71 2.04
CA VAL A 143 10.72 8.45 3.22
C VAL A 143 10.35 9.89 2.85
N ASN A 144 11.11 10.54 1.96
CA ASN A 144 10.81 11.90 1.52
C ASN A 144 9.51 11.99 0.70
N VAL A 145 9.23 11.00 -0.13
CA VAL A 145 7.95 10.93 -0.88
C VAL A 145 6.78 10.79 0.09
N ILE A 146 6.87 9.88 1.07
CA ILE A 146 5.84 9.71 2.10
C ILE A 146 5.59 11.02 2.86
N ARG A 147 6.66 11.73 3.26
CA ARG A 147 6.57 13.00 3.99
C ARG A 147 5.90 14.10 3.16
N ARG A 148 6.31 14.27 1.89
CA ARG A 148 5.73 15.29 1.00
C ARG A 148 4.26 15.05 0.76
N ASP A 149 3.92 13.81 0.43
CA ASP A 149 2.65 13.50 -0.20
C ASP A 149 1.53 13.30 0.82
N LYS A 150 1.90 12.90 2.04
CA LYS A 150 0.95 12.59 3.11
C LYS A 150 0.94 13.62 4.23
N ASN A 151 1.76 14.68 4.15
CA ASN A 151 1.89 15.72 5.19
C ASN A 151 2.12 15.13 6.60
N VAL A 152 2.83 14.00 6.65
CA VAL A 152 3.06 13.20 7.86
C VAL A 152 4.23 13.81 8.63
N SER A 153 3.98 14.26 9.87
CA SER A 153 5.04 14.77 10.74
C SER A 153 6.01 13.65 11.14
N THR A 154 7.23 14.01 11.56
CA THR A 154 8.29 13.06 11.93
C THR A 154 7.89 12.07 13.03
N SER A 155 6.87 12.35 13.85
CA SER A 155 6.43 11.45 14.93
C SER A 155 5.66 10.21 14.45
N TRP A 156 5.02 10.25 13.27
CA TRP A 156 4.13 9.19 12.78
C TRP A 156 4.84 8.07 12.03
N VAL A 157 6.05 8.33 11.49
CA VAL A 157 6.89 7.31 10.83
C VAL A 157 7.25 6.17 11.80
N SER A 158 7.18 6.44 13.10
CA SER A 158 7.36 5.46 14.19
C SER A 158 6.29 4.36 14.23
N CYS A 159 5.12 4.58 13.61
CA CYS A 159 3.95 3.68 13.68
C CYS A 159 3.82 2.73 12.48
N LEU A 160 4.91 2.50 11.75
CA LEU A 160 4.98 1.54 10.64
C LEU A 160 4.86 0.10 11.18
N ARG A 161 3.65 -0.48 11.09
CA ARG A 161 3.42 -1.91 11.41
C ARG A 161 3.97 -2.81 10.30
N ARG A 162 4.60 -3.90 10.75
CA ARG A 162 5.46 -4.80 9.97
C ARG A 162 4.64 -5.65 8.99
N ILE A 163 5.08 -5.70 7.73
CA ILE A 163 4.91 -6.87 6.87
C ILE A 163 6.33 -7.32 6.53
N CYS A 164 6.87 -8.24 7.32
CA CYS A 164 8.12 -8.93 7.03
C CYS A 164 7.76 -10.39 6.76
N CYS A 165 8.10 -10.88 5.58
CA CYS A 165 8.21 -12.32 5.34
C CYS A 165 9.52 -12.83 5.92
#